data_AF-A0A368GIR6-F1
#
_entry.id   AF-A0A368GIR6-F1
#
_cell.length_a   1.000
_cell.length_b   1.000
_cell.length_c   1.000
_cell.angle_alpha   90.00
_cell.angle_beta   90.00
_cell.angle_gamma   90.00
#
_symmetry.space_group_name_H-M   'P 1'
#
loop_
_entity.id
_entity.type
_entity.pdbx_description
1 polymer ?
#
loop_
_entity_poly.entity_id
_entity_poly.type
_entity_poly.pdbx_seq_one_letter_code
_entity_poly.pdbx_strand_id
1 'polypeptide(L)'
;MSPKNNSGFQRAEDAVERLEDCVEMYNKLLIESEQVEEFLDQLEDRLEKYASEDKAQDEEVVDELVSEWNRHEASLRNLEELERLLRENAVKVSEGVCADKRRRADALKMRLDGWSRTVQEMNNDEETLLMQVDELHTYLVNELDKVKDKKPEEIASTLRFLRGDRDRLSSRARKLAAINPRIANANLCGDVADRWSQLESRLHAPEKTTSALGGVQLKADIPFHEQVPNNSVQKSFQWSSKTSF
;
A
#
# COMPACT_ATOMS: atom_id res chain seq x y z
N MET A 1 -43.63 10.82 -60.51
CA MET A 1 -42.44 10.57 -59.68
C MET A 1 -42.91 9.99 -58.36
N SER A 2 -42.67 8.70 -58.13
CA SER A 2 -43.31 7.94 -57.04
C SER A 2 -42.45 7.97 -55.78
N PRO A 3 -42.92 8.52 -54.65
CA PRO A 3 -42.16 8.62 -53.39
C PRO A 3 -42.03 7.29 -52.63
N LYS A 4 -42.52 6.17 -53.18
CA LYS A 4 -42.50 4.86 -52.51
C LYS A 4 -41.11 4.19 -52.49
N ASN A 5 -40.25 4.50 -53.46
CA ASN A 5 -38.94 3.84 -53.59
C ASN A 5 -37.92 4.29 -52.52
N ASN A 6 -38.03 5.50 -51.98
CA ASN A 6 -37.10 6.00 -50.94
C ASN A 6 -37.32 5.33 -49.58
N SER A 7 -38.56 5.00 -49.23
CA SER A 7 -38.90 4.45 -47.90
C SER A 7 -38.45 3.00 -47.67
N GLY A 8 -38.34 2.22 -48.75
CA GLY A 8 -37.82 0.85 -48.70
C GLY A 8 -36.29 0.83 -48.71
N PHE A 9 -35.68 1.77 -49.43
CA PHE A 9 -34.22 1.94 -49.48
C PHE A 9 -33.68 2.38 -48.12
N GLN A 10 -34.30 3.38 -47.49
CA GLN A 10 -33.91 3.84 -46.15
C GLN A 10 -34.01 2.72 -45.11
N ARG A 11 -35.09 1.92 -45.12
CA ARG A 11 -35.24 0.77 -44.22
C ARG A 11 -34.20 -0.32 -44.43
N ALA A 12 -33.71 -0.48 -45.67
CA ALA A 12 -32.66 -1.43 -45.99
C ALA A 12 -31.31 -0.91 -45.50
N GLU A 13 -31.01 0.38 -45.69
CA GLU A 13 -29.81 1.04 -45.15
C GLU A 13 -29.77 0.93 -43.62
N ASP A 14 -30.84 1.32 -42.92
CA ASP A 14 -30.94 1.22 -41.46
C ASP A 14 -30.82 -0.24 -40.95
N ALA A 15 -31.14 -1.23 -41.79
CA ALA A 15 -30.99 -2.64 -41.46
C ALA A 15 -29.55 -3.13 -41.70
N VAL A 16 -28.88 -2.63 -42.74
CA VAL A 16 -27.47 -2.93 -43.01
C VAL A 16 -26.60 -2.37 -41.90
N GLU A 17 -26.78 -1.10 -41.51
CA GLU A 17 -26.00 -0.46 -40.44
C GLU A 17 -26.11 -1.24 -39.12
N ARG A 18 -27.33 -1.64 -38.72
CA ARG A 18 -27.54 -2.49 -37.54
C ARG A 18 -26.85 -3.85 -37.64
N LEU A 19 -26.81 -4.44 -38.83
CA LEU A 19 -26.12 -5.72 -39.03
C LEU A 19 -24.61 -5.56 -38.97
N GLU A 20 -24.06 -4.46 -39.49
CA GLU A 20 -22.64 -4.12 -39.40
C GLU A 20 -22.22 -3.94 -37.93
N ASP A 21 -22.99 -3.20 -37.14
CA ASP A 21 -22.77 -3.05 -35.69
C ASP A 21 -22.79 -4.41 -34.96
N CYS A 22 -23.75 -5.27 -35.31
CA CYS A 22 -23.85 -6.62 -34.75
C CYS A 22 -22.63 -7.48 -35.08
N VAL A 23 -22.10 -7.38 -36.31
CA VAL A 23 -20.90 -8.10 -36.74
C VAL A 23 -19.67 -7.58 -35.99
N GLU A 24 -19.54 -6.26 -35.82
CA GLU A 24 -18.45 -5.67 -35.04
C GLU A 24 -18.50 -6.13 -33.58
N MET A 25 -19.66 -6.05 -32.93
CA MET A 25 -19.86 -6.54 -31.56
C MET A 25 -19.56 -8.03 -31.43
N TYR A 26 -19.97 -8.85 -32.41
CA TYR A 26 -19.72 -10.29 -32.38
C TYR A 26 -18.22 -10.61 -32.53
N ASN A 27 -17.52 -9.92 -33.42
CA ASN A 27 -16.07 -10.08 -33.57
C ASN A 27 -15.33 -9.66 -32.29
N LYS A 28 -15.78 -8.57 -31.66
CA LYS A 28 -15.25 -8.13 -30.36
C LYS A 28 -15.48 -9.18 -29.27
N LEU A 29 -16.69 -9.76 -29.21
CA LEU A 29 -17.01 -10.85 -28.28
C LEU A 29 -16.06 -12.04 -28.48
N LEU A 30 -15.77 -12.44 -29.71
CA LEU A 30 -14.85 -13.56 -29.99
C LEU A 30 -13.43 -13.28 -29.47
N ILE A 31 -12.90 -12.09 -29.77
CA ILE A 31 -11.55 -11.69 -29.34
C ILE A 31 -11.48 -11.63 -27.81
N GLU A 32 -12.43 -10.97 -27.16
CA GLU A 32 -12.46 -10.87 -25.70
C GLU A 32 -12.67 -12.25 -25.05
N SER A 33 -13.45 -13.13 -25.68
CA SER A 33 -13.65 -14.51 -25.22
C SER A 33 -12.34 -15.29 -25.22
N GLU A 34 -11.55 -15.21 -26.30
CA GLU A 34 -10.24 -15.88 -26.37
C GLU A 34 -9.27 -15.34 -25.32
N GLN A 35 -9.21 -14.02 -25.14
CA GLN A 35 -8.36 -13.39 -24.13
C GLN A 35 -8.75 -13.80 -22.70
N VAL A 36 -10.04 -13.91 -22.41
CA VAL A 36 -10.53 -14.41 -21.12
C VAL A 36 -10.11 -15.86 -20.92
N GLU A 37 -10.21 -16.72 -21.94
CA GLU A 37 -9.80 -18.12 -21.83
C GLU A 37 -8.31 -18.24 -21.52
N GLU A 38 -7.46 -17.53 -22.27
CA GLU A 38 -6.01 -17.53 -22.07
C GLU A 38 -5.62 -17.04 -20.67
N PHE A 39 -6.29 -16.00 -20.18
CA PHE A 39 -6.10 -15.52 -18.80
C PHE A 39 -6.49 -16.57 -17.77
N LEU A 40 -7.64 -17.24 -17.93
CA LEU A 40 -8.10 -18.27 -16.99
C LEU A 40 -7.15 -19.48 -16.98
N ASP A 41 -6.65 -19.90 -18.15
CA ASP A 41 -5.64 -20.96 -18.27
C ASP A 41 -4.36 -20.58 -17.51
N GLN A 42 -3.82 -19.39 -17.75
CA GLN A 42 -2.59 -18.93 -17.10
C GLN A 42 -2.75 -18.82 -15.58
N LEU A 43 -3.89 -18.30 -15.11
CA LEU A 43 -4.16 -18.17 -13.68
C LEU A 43 -4.29 -19.55 -13.03
N GLU A 44 -4.98 -20.48 -13.69
CA GLU A 44 -5.14 -21.86 -13.21
C GLU A 44 -3.80 -22.58 -13.11
N ASP A 45 -2.97 -22.52 -14.16
CA ASP A 45 -1.64 -23.16 -14.17
C ASP A 45 -0.74 -22.62 -13.06
N ARG A 46 -0.74 -21.30 -12.85
CA ARG A 46 0.05 -20.69 -11.78
C ARG A 46 -0.47 -21.07 -10.39
N LEU A 47 -1.79 -21.11 -10.21
CA LEU A 47 -2.40 -21.51 -8.95
C LEU A 47 -2.15 -22.99 -8.64
N GLU A 48 -2.20 -23.85 -9.66
CA GLU A 48 -1.88 -25.28 -9.55
C GLU A 48 -0.40 -25.48 -9.20
N LYS A 49 0.49 -24.74 -9.87
CA LYS A 49 1.92 -24.73 -9.57
C LYS A 49 2.17 -24.29 -8.12
N TYR A 50 1.55 -23.20 -7.68
CA TYR A 50 1.63 -22.73 -6.29
C TYR A 50 1.17 -23.81 -5.30
N ALA A 51 0.03 -24.46 -5.57
CA ALA A 51 -0.50 -25.53 -4.73
C ALA A 51 0.40 -26.78 -4.70
N SER A 52 1.13 -27.05 -5.78
CA SER A 52 2.06 -28.19 -5.89
C SER A 52 3.43 -27.93 -5.28
N GLU A 53 3.84 -26.67 -5.18
CA GLU A 53 5.09 -26.28 -4.54
C GLU A 53 4.91 -26.29 -3.02
N ASP A 54 5.93 -26.75 -2.28
CA ASP A 54 6.00 -26.67 -0.80
C ASP A 54 6.27 -25.22 -0.34
N LYS A 55 5.59 -24.26 -0.97
CA LYS A 55 5.67 -22.81 -0.75
C LYS A 55 4.28 -22.23 -0.42
N ALA A 56 3.42 -23.03 0.21
CA ALA A 56 2.06 -22.64 0.59
C ALA A 56 1.97 -21.42 1.54
N GLN A 57 3.10 -20.80 1.90
CA GLN A 57 3.22 -19.60 2.73
C GLN A 57 3.70 -18.36 1.96
N ASP A 58 3.98 -18.47 0.66
CA ASP A 58 4.48 -17.36 -0.14
C ASP A 58 3.34 -16.38 -0.47
N GLU A 59 3.14 -15.42 0.45
CA GLU A 59 2.11 -14.38 0.38
C GLU A 59 2.25 -13.50 -0.86
N GLU A 60 3.49 -13.23 -1.29
CA GLU A 60 3.77 -12.38 -2.45
C GLU A 60 3.19 -12.98 -3.73
N VAL A 61 3.34 -14.30 -3.92
CA VAL A 61 2.79 -15.00 -5.10
C VAL A 61 1.26 -14.97 -5.10
N VAL A 62 0.62 -15.13 -3.93
CA VAL A 62 -0.85 -15.08 -3.84
C VAL A 62 -1.37 -13.66 -4.09
N ASP A 63 -0.70 -12.64 -3.57
CA ASP A 63 -1.05 -11.24 -3.79
C ASP A 63 -0.90 -10.83 -5.26
N GLU A 64 0.11 -11.36 -5.96
CA GLU A 64 0.26 -11.20 -7.41
C GLU A 64 -0.93 -11.81 -8.17
N LEU A 65 -1.32 -13.04 -7.85
CA LEU A 65 -2.45 -13.73 -8.49
C LEU A 65 -3.78 -13.00 -8.22
N VAL A 66 -3.98 -12.48 -7.01
CA VAL A 66 -5.14 -11.65 -6.67
C VAL A 66 -5.12 -10.34 -7.47
N SER A 67 -3.96 -9.72 -7.61
CA SER A 67 -3.80 -8.49 -8.39
C SER A 67 -4.09 -8.72 -9.87
N GLU A 68 -3.64 -9.84 -10.44
CA GLU A 68 -3.93 -10.24 -11.81
C GLU A 68 -5.42 -10.51 -12.02
N TRP A 69 -6.05 -11.27 -11.13
CA TRP A 69 -7.50 -11.45 -11.16
C TRP A 69 -8.25 -10.11 -11.20
N ASN A 70 -7.90 -9.19 -10.31
CA ASN A 70 -8.55 -7.88 -10.21
C ASN A 70 -8.38 -7.04 -11.49
N ARG A 71 -7.26 -7.19 -12.22
CA ARG A 71 -7.06 -6.50 -13.51
C ARG A 71 -7.99 -7.04 -14.61
N HIS A 72 -8.31 -8.34 -14.58
CA HIS A 72 -9.08 -9.02 -15.62
C HIS A 72 -10.57 -9.19 -15.29
N GLU A 73 -11.02 -8.85 -14.08
CA GLU A 73 -12.44 -8.90 -13.70
C GLU A 73 -13.34 -8.07 -14.62
N ALA A 74 -12.86 -6.91 -15.07
CA ALA A 74 -13.59 -6.05 -16.01
C ALA A 74 -13.81 -6.74 -17.36
N SER A 75 -12.83 -7.50 -17.86
CA SER A 75 -12.95 -8.24 -19.13
C SER A 75 -14.05 -9.30 -19.07
N LEU A 76 -14.19 -10.00 -17.95
CA LEU A 76 -15.29 -10.96 -17.75
C LEU A 76 -16.66 -10.29 -17.77
N ARG A 77 -16.80 -9.10 -17.16
CA ARG A 77 -18.06 -8.33 -17.17
C ARG A 77 -18.38 -7.79 -18.56
N ASN A 78 -17.36 -7.32 -19.29
CA ASN A 78 -17.53 -6.83 -20.66
C ASN A 78 -18.01 -7.94 -21.60
N LEU A 79 -17.48 -9.16 -21.43
CA LEU A 79 -17.90 -10.31 -22.23
C LEU A 79 -19.39 -10.63 -22.07
N GLU A 80 -19.90 -10.60 -20.84
CA GLU A 80 -21.33 -10.80 -20.55
C GLU A 80 -22.20 -9.68 -21.12
N GLU A 81 -21.72 -8.45 -21.07
CA GLU A 81 -22.43 -7.30 -21.62
C GLU A 81 -22.52 -7.35 -23.14
N LEU A 82 -21.43 -7.72 -23.82
CA LEU A 82 -21.44 -7.95 -25.27
C LEU A 82 -22.41 -9.06 -25.66
N GLU A 83 -22.42 -10.17 -24.92
CA GLU A 83 -23.35 -11.26 -25.15
C GLU A 83 -24.81 -10.80 -24.94
N ARG A 84 -25.09 -10.02 -23.90
CA ARG A 84 -26.42 -9.45 -23.64
C ARG A 84 -26.89 -8.57 -24.81
N LEU A 85 -26.05 -7.65 -25.26
CA LEU A 85 -26.35 -6.74 -26.37
C LEU A 85 -26.60 -7.48 -27.69
N LEU A 86 -25.80 -8.52 -27.98
CA LEU A 86 -25.99 -9.36 -29.16
C LEU A 86 -27.33 -10.12 -29.12
N ARG A 87 -27.69 -10.69 -27.96
CA ARG A 87 -29.00 -11.35 -27.78
C ARG A 87 -30.17 -10.37 -27.92
N GLU A 88 -30.04 -9.15 -27.41
CA GLU A 88 -31.06 -8.09 -27.57
C GLU A 88 -31.28 -7.71 -29.04
N ASN A 89 -30.23 -7.80 -29.86
CA ASN A 89 -30.30 -7.63 -31.30
C ASN A 89 -30.70 -8.91 -32.07
N ALA A 90 -31.20 -9.94 -31.36
CA ALA A 90 -31.58 -11.23 -31.92
C ALA A 90 -30.43 -11.97 -32.67
N VAL A 91 -29.17 -11.64 -32.35
CA VAL A 91 -28.01 -12.38 -32.85
C VAL A 91 -27.86 -13.65 -32.01
N LYS A 92 -27.78 -14.79 -32.70
CA LYS A 92 -27.56 -16.07 -32.04
C LYS A 92 -26.11 -16.19 -31.61
N VAL A 93 -25.85 -15.99 -30.32
CA VAL A 93 -24.59 -16.35 -29.66
C VAL A 93 -24.70 -17.80 -29.15
N SER A 94 -23.60 -18.55 -29.20
CA SER A 94 -23.56 -19.90 -28.64
C SER A 94 -23.85 -19.85 -27.13
N GLU A 95 -25.09 -20.21 -26.74
CA GLU A 95 -25.48 -20.35 -25.34
C GLU A 95 -24.55 -21.36 -24.66
N GLY A 96 -23.84 -20.89 -23.63
CA GLY A 96 -22.93 -21.73 -22.85
C GLY A 96 -21.50 -21.22 -22.80
N VAL A 97 -20.96 -20.61 -23.86
CA VAL A 97 -19.51 -20.26 -23.88
C VAL A 97 -19.17 -19.22 -22.79
N CYS A 98 -19.94 -18.14 -22.68
CA CYS A 98 -19.72 -17.13 -21.65
C CYS A 98 -20.12 -17.65 -20.25
N ALA A 99 -21.18 -18.45 -20.16
CA ALA A 99 -21.62 -19.04 -18.91
C ALA A 99 -20.63 -20.07 -18.35
N ASP A 100 -19.98 -20.85 -19.21
CA ASP A 100 -18.95 -21.83 -18.86
C ASP A 100 -17.69 -21.13 -18.37
N LYS A 101 -17.25 -20.09 -19.11
CA LYS A 101 -16.16 -19.22 -18.69
C LYS A 101 -16.43 -18.57 -17.35
N ARG A 102 -17.65 -18.05 -17.13
CA ARG A 102 -18.05 -17.46 -15.85
C ARG A 102 -17.98 -18.50 -14.72
N ARG A 103 -18.54 -19.69 -14.92
CA ARG A 103 -18.47 -20.78 -13.92
C ARG A 103 -17.03 -21.17 -13.60
N ARG A 104 -16.16 -21.26 -14.61
CA ARG A 104 -14.74 -21.54 -14.43
C ARG A 104 -14.04 -20.42 -13.66
N ALA A 105 -14.31 -19.17 -14.03
CA ALA A 105 -13.79 -17.99 -13.37
C ALA A 105 -14.21 -17.96 -11.88
N ASP A 106 -15.49 -18.21 -11.57
CA ASP A 106 -15.99 -18.25 -10.20
C ASP A 106 -15.32 -19.35 -9.37
N ALA A 107 -15.11 -20.54 -9.95
CA ALA A 107 -14.39 -21.62 -9.30
C ALA A 107 -12.93 -21.25 -9.00
N LEU A 108 -12.24 -20.63 -9.96
CA LEU A 108 -10.87 -20.14 -9.77
C LEU A 108 -10.80 -19.04 -8.71
N LYS A 109 -11.76 -18.11 -8.71
CA LYS A 109 -11.83 -17.06 -7.69
C LYS A 109 -12.04 -17.64 -6.31
N MET A 110 -12.93 -18.61 -6.14
CA MET A 110 -13.13 -19.28 -4.86
C MET A 110 -11.86 -20.00 -4.37
N ARG A 111 -11.12 -20.65 -5.27
CA ARG A 111 -9.82 -21.29 -4.94
C ARG A 111 -8.80 -20.24 -4.52
N LEU A 112 -8.65 -19.15 -5.27
CA LEU A 112 -7.72 -18.06 -4.99
C LEU A 112 -8.03 -17.37 -3.65
N ASP A 113 -9.30 -17.08 -3.39
CA ASP A 113 -9.75 -16.50 -2.12
C ASP A 113 -9.57 -17.48 -0.95
N GLY A 114 -9.63 -18.79 -1.22
CA GLY A 114 -9.25 -19.84 -0.27
C GLY A 114 -7.78 -19.76 0.11
N TRP A 115 -6.88 -19.72 -0.88
CA TRP A 115 -5.45 -19.59 -0.65
C TRP A 115 -5.06 -18.28 0.04
N SER A 116 -5.64 -17.15 -0.37
CA SER A 116 -5.41 -15.86 0.29
C SER A 116 -5.80 -15.91 1.77
N ARG A 117 -6.93 -16.53 2.10
CA ARG A 117 -7.32 -16.75 3.51
C ARG A 117 -6.36 -17.69 4.23
N THR A 118 -5.99 -18.83 3.65
CA THR A 118 -5.06 -19.77 4.27
C THR A 118 -3.71 -19.12 4.58
N VAL A 119 -3.12 -18.39 3.63
CA VAL A 119 -1.84 -17.68 3.84
C VAL A 119 -1.99 -16.62 4.93
N GLN A 120 -3.08 -15.85 4.92
CA GLN A 120 -3.35 -14.88 5.99
C GLN A 120 -3.52 -15.56 7.35
N GLU A 121 -4.24 -16.68 7.43
CA GLU A 121 -4.43 -17.43 8.66
C GLU A 121 -3.10 -18.01 9.16
N MET A 122 -2.25 -18.53 8.28
CA MET A 122 -0.91 -19.02 8.63
C MET A 122 0.03 -17.90 9.09
N ASN A 123 0.01 -16.75 8.41
CA ASN A 123 0.81 -15.57 8.79
C ASN A 123 0.31 -14.92 10.09
N ASN A 124 -0.97 -15.11 10.42
CA ASN A 124 -1.56 -14.66 11.67
C ASN A 124 -1.73 -15.82 12.67
N ASP A 125 -1.14 -16.99 12.41
CA ASP A 125 -1.19 -18.10 13.37
C ASP A 125 -0.45 -17.70 14.64
N GLU A 126 -0.97 -18.14 15.78
CA GLU A 126 -0.46 -17.73 17.09
C GLU A 126 1.01 -18.08 17.26
N GLU A 127 1.44 -19.28 16.85
CA GLU A 127 2.81 -19.77 17.01
C GLU A 127 3.76 -18.99 16.09
N THR A 128 3.36 -18.77 14.83
CA THR A 128 4.12 -17.97 13.87
C THR A 128 4.27 -16.53 14.36
N LEU A 129 3.19 -15.89 14.84
CA LEU A 129 3.24 -14.53 15.38
C LEU A 129 4.10 -14.45 16.63
N LEU A 130 4.03 -15.44 17.52
CA LEU A 130 4.88 -15.54 18.71
C LEU A 130 6.36 -15.57 18.34
N MET A 131 6.76 -16.47 17.44
CA MET A 131 8.13 -16.59 16.97
C MET A 131 8.61 -15.28 16.32
N GLN A 132 7.79 -14.69 15.44
CA GLN A 132 8.13 -13.42 14.78
C GLN A 132 8.27 -12.25 15.76
N VAL A 133 7.45 -12.21 16.82
CA VAL A 133 7.56 -11.19 17.89
C VAL A 133 8.85 -11.39 18.67
N ASP A 134 9.17 -12.62 19.07
CA ASP A 134 10.37 -12.93 19.86
C ASP A 134 11.67 -12.65 19.09
N GLU A 135 11.73 -13.04 17.81
CA GLU A 135 12.87 -12.77 16.93
C GLU A 135 13.10 -11.26 16.73
N LEU A 136 12.04 -10.50 16.41
CA LEU A 136 12.16 -9.04 16.26
C LEU A 136 12.53 -8.36 17.57
N HIS A 137 11.93 -8.80 18.68
CA HIS A 137 12.23 -8.26 20.00
C HIS A 137 13.72 -8.46 20.32
N THR A 138 14.21 -9.69 20.17
CA THR A 138 15.62 -10.03 20.41
C THR A 138 16.56 -9.25 19.50
N TYR A 139 16.24 -9.15 18.20
CA TYR A 139 17.01 -8.35 17.25
C TYR A 139 17.10 -6.88 17.68
N LEU A 140 15.96 -6.25 17.97
CA LEU A 140 15.89 -4.83 18.36
C LEU A 140 16.62 -4.58 19.68
N VAL A 141 16.42 -5.42 20.69
CA VAL A 141 17.15 -5.31 21.97
C VAL A 141 18.65 -5.34 21.74
N ASN A 142 19.15 -6.28 20.93
CA ASN A 142 20.57 -6.41 20.63
C ASN A 142 21.12 -5.20 19.88
N GLU A 143 20.41 -4.68 18.88
CA GLU A 143 20.86 -3.48 18.14
C GLU A 143 20.84 -2.23 19.02
N LEU A 144 19.82 -2.05 19.85
CA LEU A 144 19.75 -0.94 20.81
C LEU A 144 20.87 -1.03 21.85
N ASP A 145 21.19 -2.24 22.34
CA ASP A 145 22.30 -2.47 23.26
C ASP A 145 23.67 -2.14 22.65
N LYS A 146 23.87 -2.44 21.36
CA LYS A 146 25.13 -2.12 20.66
C LYS A 146 25.39 -0.62 20.56
N VAL A 147 24.34 0.20 20.58
CA VAL A 147 24.46 1.64 20.39
C VAL A 147 24.32 2.47 21.66
N LYS A 148 24.01 1.83 22.79
CA LYS A 148 23.75 2.54 24.05
C LYS A 148 24.92 3.32 24.61
N ASP A 149 26.16 3.05 24.23
CA ASP A 149 27.32 3.80 24.72
C ASP A 149 27.98 4.65 23.62
N LYS A 150 27.33 4.75 22.45
CA LYS A 150 27.86 5.48 21.30
C LYS A 150 27.55 6.98 21.37
N LYS A 151 28.13 7.72 20.42
CA LYS A 151 27.91 9.16 20.24
C LYS A 151 26.47 9.45 19.78
N PRO A 152 25.91 10.64 20.09
CA PRO A 152 24.54 11.01 19.72
C PRO A 152 24.23 10.84 18.23
N GLU A 153 25.18 11.13 17.33
CA GLU A 153 24.97 11.02 15.88
C GLU A 153 24.77 9.55 15.45
N GLU A 154 25.55 8.63 16.03
CA GLU A 154 25.45 7.19 15.76
C GLU A 154 24.16 6.60 16.34
N ILE A 155 23.75 7.06 17.52
CA ILE A 155 22.46 6.70 18.12
C ILE A 155 21.32 7.17 17.22
N ALA A 156 21.30 8.44 16.83
CA ALA A 156 20.25 9.01 15.99
C ALA A 156 20.13 8.30 14.63
N SER A 157 21.26 7.98 14.00
CA SER A 157 21.28 7.22 12.75
C SER A 157 20.68 5.82 12.91
N THR A 158 21.07 5.12 13.98
CA THR A 158 20.59 3.75 14.24
C THR A 158 19.10 3.73 14.58
N LEU A 159 18.62 4.65 15.44
CA LEU A 159 17.19 4.77 15.74
C LEU A 159 16.37 5.10 14.50
N ARG A 160 16.90 5.91 13.57
CA ARG A 160 16.22 6.18 12.30
C ARG A 160 16.06 4.90 11.47
N PHE A 161 17.09 4.05 11.41
CA PHE A 161 17.06 2.80 10.66
C PHE A 161 16.11 1.77 11.28
N LEU A 162 16.16 1.60 12.61
CA LEU A 162 15.36 0.60 13.33
C LEU A 162 13.88 0.96 13.51
N ARG A 163 13.45 2.18 13.11
CA ARG A 163 12.08 2.65 13.35
C ARG A 163 11.05 1.74 12.69
N GLY A 164 11.30 1.29 11.46
CA GLY A 164 10.41 0.37 10.74
C GLY A 164 10.22 -0.95 11.47
N ASP A 165 11.30 -1.54 11.98
CA ASP A 165 11.25 -2.80 12.72
C ASP A 165 10.54 -2.65 14.07
N ARG A 166 10.75 -1.53 14.78
CA ARG A 166 10.03 -1.23 16.02
C ARG A 166 8.52 -1.12 15.79
N ASP A 167 8.11 -0.45 14.71
CA ASP A 167 6.70 -0.29 14.36
C ASP A 167 6.09 -1.65 13.93
N ARG A 168 6.87 -2.49 13.23
CA ARG A 168 6.50 -3.87 12.87
C ARG A 168 6.32 -4.77 14.11
N LEU A 169 7.22 -4.69 15.09
CA LEU A 169 7.10 -5.39 16.37
C LEU A 169 5.80 -4.99 17.09
N SER A 170 5.54 -3.69 17.19
CA SER A 170 4.33 -3.16 17.84
C SER A 170 3.04 -3.57 17.12
N SER A 171 3.07 -3.66 15.79
CA SER A 171 1.95 -4.16 14.99
C SER A 171 1.69 -5.65 15.28
N ARG A 172 2.72 -6.48 15.23
CA ARG A 172 2.62 -7.93 15.49
C ARG A 172 2.20 -8.25 16.91
N ALA A 173 2.74 -7.55 17.90
CA ALA A 173 2.33 -7.71 19.30
C ALA A 173 0.84 -7.41 19.51
N ARG A 174 0.29 -6.37 18.84
CA ARG A 174 -1.15 -6.07 18.88
C ARG A 174 -2.00 -7.15 18.19
N LYS A 175 -1.54 -7.67 17.05
CA LYS A 175 -2.22 -8.79 16.37
C LYS A 175 -2.25 -10.04 17.26
N LEU A 176 -1.10 -10.40 17.83
CA LEU A 176 -0.99 -11.53 18.74
C LEU A 176 -1.88 -11.37 19.98
N ALA A 177 -1.92 -10.18 20.58
CA ALA A 177 -2.81 -9.85 21.69
C ALA A 177 -4.31 -9.98 21.34
N ALA A 178 -4.69 -9.65 20.09
CA ALA A 178 -6.07 -9.78 19.63
C ALA A 178 -6.50 -11.25 19.47
N ILE A 179 -5.57 -12.13 19.12
CA ILE A 179 -5.83 -13.56 18.88
C ILE A 179 -5.66 -14.38 20.18
N ASN A 180 -4.68 -14.02 21.03
CA ASN A 180 -4.44 -14.64 22.32
C ASN A 180 -4.66 -13.66 23.50
N PRO A 181 -5.84 -13.72 24.15
CA PRO A 181 -6.16 -12.87 25.30
C PRO A 181 -5.23 -13.03 26.51
N ARG A 182 -4.51 -14.15 26.64
CA ARG A 182 -3.56 -14.35 27.74
C ARG A 182 -2.32 -13.48 27.59
N ILE A 183 -1.94 -13.20 26.34
CA ILE A 183 -0.76 -12.41 25.98
C ILE A 183 -1.12 -10.92 25.86
N ALA A 184 -2.41 -10.57 25.77
CA ALA A 184 -2.86 -9.18 25.69
C ALA A 184 -2.36 -8.28 26.84
N ASN A 185 -2.13 -8.85 28.01
CA ASN A 185 -1.56 -8.14 29.16
C ASN A 185 -0.03 -8.27 29.27
N ALA A 186 0.61 -9.05 28.41
CA ALA A 186 2.06 -9.17 28.36
C ALA A 186 2.64 -7.91 27.71
N ASN A 187 3.61 -7.28 28.39
CA ASN A 187 4.29 -6.10 27.87
C ASN A 187 5.35 -6.48 26.83
N LEU A 188 4.94 -7.08 25.72
CA LEU A 188 5.82 -7.67 24.69
C LEU A 188 6.77 -6.65 24.04
N CYS A 189 6.41 -5.37 24.05
CA CYS A 189 7.24 -4.29 23.50
C CYS A 189 7.95 -3.47 24.58
N GLY A 190 7.76 -3.80 25.86
CA GLY A 190 8.19 -2.98 26.99
C GLY A 190 9.67 -2.67 27.00
N ASP A 191 10.49 -3.70 26.97
CA ASP A 191 11.94 -3.56 27.05
C ASP A 191 12.50 -2.75 25.87
N VAL A 192 11.99 -3.00 24.66
CA VAL A 192 12.37 -2.24 23.46
C VAL A 192 11.94 -0.78 23.60
N ALA A 193 10.72 -0.51 24.06
CA ALA A 193 10.22 0.86 24.26
C ALA A 193 11.05 1.62 25.30
N ASP A 194 11.37 0.99 26.43
CA ASP A 194 12.15 1.61 27.50
C ASP A 194 13.56 1.96 27.03
N ARG A 195 14.26 1.01 26.37
CA ARG A 195 15.59 1.23 25.80
C ARG A 195 15.58 2.32 24.75
N TRP A 196 14.57 2.32 23.88
CA TRP A 196 14.38 3.35 22.86
C TRP A 196 14.24 4.74 23.48
N SER A 197 13.34 4.89 24.46
CA SER A 197 13.12 6.16 25.15
C SER A 197 14.36 6.65 25.91
N GLN A 198 15.16 5.74 26.49
CA GLN A 198 16.44 6.10 27.11
C GLN A 198 17.43 6.69 26.09
N LEU A 199 17.51 6.10 24.90
CA LEU A 199 18.38 6.59 23.83
C LEU A 199 17.89 7.93 23.27
N GLU A 200 16.59 8.08 23.02
CA GLU A 200 15.99 9.36 22.60
C GLU A 200 16.25 10.47 23.63
N SER A 201 16.12 10.16 24.92
CA SER A 201 16.39 11.13 26.00
C SER A 201 17.83 11.63 25.98
N ARG A 202 18.80 10.80 25.55
CA ARG A 202 20.21 11.22 25.41
C ARG A 202 20.47 12.09 24.19
N LEU A 203 19.66 11.98 23.15
CA LEU A 203 19.71 12.88 22.00
C LEU A 203 19.17 14.28 22.33
N HIS A 204 18.22 14.35 23.27
CA HIS A 204 17.59 15.60 23.70
C HIS A 204 18.15 16.16 25.01
N ALA A 205 19.09 15.46 25.65
CA ALA A 205 19.77 15.96 26.83
C ALA A 205 20.56 17.21 26.43
N PRO A 206 20.35 18.37 27.10
CA PRO A 206 21.14 19.55 26.83
C PRO A 206 22.60 19.19 27.05
N GLU A 207 23.47 19.56 26.09
CA GLU A 207 24.91 19.38 26.24
C GLU A 207 25.30 19.91 27.62
N LYS A 208 25.79 19.02 28.50
CA LYS A 208 26.53 19.43 29.68
C LYS A 208 27.82 20.06 29.18
N THR A 209 27.72 21.31 28.75
CA THR A 209 28.84 22.24 28.74
C THR A 209 29.38 22.21 30.16
N THR A 210 30.54 21.60 30.31
CA THR A 210 31.37 21.74 31.50
C THR A 210 31.59 23.23 31.71
N SER A 211 30.76 23.83 32.56
CA SER A 211 30.84 25.23 32.93
C SER A 211 32.00 25.39 33.90
N ALA A 212 33.22 25.34 33.37
CA ALA A 212 34.39 25.89 34.02
C ALA A 212 34.46 27.36 33.63
N LEU A 213 33.72 28.22 34.34
CA LEU A 213 34.00 29.65 34.53
C LEU A 213 32.94 30.28 35.44
N GLY A 214 33.41 30.70 36.62
CA GLY A 214 32.99 31.93 37.29
C GLY A 214 31.51 32.08 37.65
N GLY A 215 31.18 31.81 38.91
CA GLY A 215 29.96 32.32 39.50
C GLY A 215 29.86 33.85 39.37
N VAL A 216 28.73 34.32 38.83
CA VAL A 216 28.22 35.64 39.15
C VAL A 216 26.75 35.48 39.52
N GLN A 217 26.48 35.87 40.75
CA GLN A 217 25.19 35.87 41.43
C GLN A 217 24.13 36.63 40.59
N LEU A 218 23.03 35.95 40.25
CA LEU A 218 21.82 36.61 39.75
C LEU A 218 21.24 37.46 40.89
N LYS A 219 21.30 38.80 40.76
CA LYS A 219 20.45 39.69 41.55
C LYS A 219 19.10 39.79 40.85
N ALA A 220 18.07 39.39 41.59
CA ALA A 220 16.67 39.54 41.23
C ALA A 220 16.24 41.02 41.19
N ASP A 221 15.21 41.26 40.38
CA ASP A 221 14.25 42.38 40.40
C ASP A 221 14.69 43.76 39.93
N ILE A 222 14.52 44.04 38.61
CA ILE A 222 14.04 45.36 38.11
C ILE A 222 13.12 45.15 36.87
N PRO A 223 11.90 45.73 36.81
CA PRO A 223 10.94 45.56 35.71
C PRO A 223 11.28 46.31 34.40
N PHE A 224 10.66 45.85 33.31
CA PHE A 224 10.96 46.06 31.87
C PHE A 224 10.85 47.49 31.29
N HIS A 225 10.94 48.56 32.08
CA HIS A 225 10.72 49.92 31.56
C HIS A 225 11.60 50.96 32.24
N GLU A 226 12.92 50.83 32.16
CA GLU A 226 13.87 51.96 32.31
C GLU A 226 15.29 51.48 32.07
N GLN A 227 15.78 51.61 30.84
CA GLN A 227 17.21 51.75 30.52
C GLN A 227 17.36 52.14 29.04
N VAL A 228 16.83 53.32 28.71
CA VAL A 228 17.26 54.07 27.52
C VAL A 228 18.06 55.27 28.00
N PRO A 229 19.37 55.33 27.74
CA PRO A 229 20.07 56.60 27.70
C PRO A 229 19.99 57.15 26.27
N ASN A 230 19.18 58.20 26.12
CA ASN A 230 19.28 59.18 25.05
C ASN A 230 20.71 59.73 25.00
N ASN A 231 21.39 59.62 23.85
CA ASN A 231 22.07 60.76 23.21
C ASN A 231 22.68 60.36 21.86
N SER A 232 22.01 60.82 20.81
CA SER A 232 22.56 61.55 19.65
C SER A 232 24.00 61.25 19.22
N VAL A 233 24.17 60.71 17.99
CA VAL A 233 24.89 61.41 16.90
C VAL A 233 24.38 60.85 15.55
N GLN A 234 23.90 61.78 14.71
CA GLN A 234 23.52 61.58 13.31
C GLN A 234 24.69 61.00 12.48
N LYS A 235 24.43 59.98 11.66
CA LYS A 235 25.16 59.81 10.39
C LYS A 235 24.19 59.42 9.27
N SER A 236 24.11 60.34 8.33
CA SER A 236 23.43 60.30 7.04
C SER A 236 23.81 59.07 6.22
N PHE A 237 22.82 58.29 5.80
CA PHE A 237 22.94 57.32 4.72
C PHE A 237 22.71 58.06 3.39
N GLN A 238 23.77 58.21 2.58
CA GLN A 238 23.66 58.53 1.16
C GLN A 238 23.79 57.23 0.37
N TRP A 239 22.73 56.90 -0.37
CA TRP A 239 22.76 55.91 -1.44
C TRP A 239 23.51 56.49 -2.65
N SER A 240 24.49 55.76 -3.18
CA SER A 240 25.05 56.03 -4.50
C SER A 240 25.00 54.75 -5.33
N SER A 241 24.12 54.78 -6.32
CA SER A 241 24.02 53.80 -7.40
C SER A 241 24.94 54.25 -8.54
N LYS A 242 25.82 53.36 -9.03
CA LYS A 242 26.39 53.27 -10.40
C LYS A 242 27.45 52.16 -10.41
N THR A 243 27.18 50.99 -11.00
CA THR A 243 27.46 50.58 -12.40
C THR A 243 28.93 50.70 -12.82
N SER A 244 29.55 49.56 -13.10
CA SER A 244 30.69 49.37 -14.02
C SER A 244 30.36 48.10 -14.83
N PHE A 245 30.03 48.27 -16.12
CA PHE A 245 30.91 48.10 -17.29
C PHE A 245 31.26 46.64 -17.57
#